data_AF-A0AAI8B7V4-F1
#
_entry.id   AF-A0AAI8B7V4-F1
#
_cell.length_a   1.000
_cell.length_b   1.000
_cell.length_c   1.000
_cell.angle_alpha   90.00
_cell.angle_beta   90.00
_cell.angle_gamma   90.00
#
_symmetry.space_group_name_H-M   'P 1'
#
loop_
_entity.id
_entity.type
_entity.pdbx_description
1 polymer ?
#
loop_
_entity_poly.entity_id
_entity_poly.type
_entity_poly.pdbx_seq_one_letter_code
_entity_poly.pdbx_strand_id
1 'polypeptide(L)'
;MEILGSGFVLGAIGDSEARRIMNAYAEMIPEVDSNWPGAGIGLCASIDRVRKITLPVAFGSCSVEAWQAMNFASRNEWWDWCRQDPDIASRSSFALADLYDFALGINEAEHASPEAATLWHMAQSNLQDISNALPAAFHVDSVIQPICLVAELAMKGTLVWDDVDPNDFRGPAGHDLKGLAKRLAKARPHRDDAAVREVIAKLPPYVQSRYSPQGLTRLDVVRLAMGVQFIAGSMLRRITHVDFAAQMDSGEWPAPRRPFFPTQN
;
A
#
# COMPACT_ATOMS: atom_id res chain seq x y z
N MET A 1 -1.78 26.21 18.12
CA MET A 1 -2.29 25.98 16.76
C MET A 1 -2.33 27.31 16.03
N GLU A 2 -1.16 27.91 15.78
CA GLU A 2 -1.05 29.29 15.24
C GLU A 2 0.29 29.53 14.49
N ILE A 3 0.98 28.46 14.07
CA ILE A 3 2.26 28.58 13.36
C ILE A 3 2.06 28.61 11.83
N LEU A 4 0.90 28.16 11.32
CA LEU A 4 0.70 27.92 9.89
C LEU A 4 -0.39 28.81 9.24
N GLY A 5 -1.01 29.72 10.00
CA GLY A 5 -2.07 30.59 9.47
C GLY A 5 -3.35 29.84 9.04
N SER A 6 -4.45 30.56 8.89
CA SER A 6 -5.77 30.01 8.54
C SER A 6 -5.92 29.61 7.06
N GLY A 7 -4.85 29.67 6.27
CA GLY A 7 -4.83 29.42 4.82
C GLY A 7 -3.86 28.32 4.39
N PHE A 8 -3.40 27.47 5.30
CA PHE A 8 -2.38 26.47 4.97
C PHE A 8 -2.96 25.31 4.14
N VAL A 9 -2.58 25.26 2.87
CA VAL A 9 -2.83 24.13 1.98
C VAL A 9 -1.48 23.50 1.67
N LEU A 10 -1.07 22.49 2.45
CA LEU A 10 0.13 21.73 2.12
C LEU A 10 -0.23 20.57 1.19
N GLY A 11 0.02 20.82 -0.08
CA GLY A 11 0.64 19.90 -1.02
C GLY A 11 1.62 20.75 -1.84
N ALA A 12 2.68 20.18 -2.39
CA ALA A 12 3.64 20.88 -3.25
C ALA A 12 3.03 21.48 -4.54
N ILE A 13 1.70 21.46 -4.68
CA ILE A 13 0.94 21.84 -5.86
C ILE A 13 -0.03 22.97 -5.45
N GLY A 14 0.48 24.20 -5.33
CA GLY A 14 -0.37 25.39 -5.32
C GLY A 14 0.11 26.56 -4.45
N ASP A 15 0.79 26.28 -3.33
CA ASP A 15 1.18 27.32 -2.38
C ASP A 15 2.64 27.78 -2.61
N SER A 16 2.82 29.06 -2.96
CA SER A 16 4.13 29.67 -3.21
C SER A 16 5.00 29.79 -1.97
N GLU A 17 4.39 29.93 -0.78
CA GLU A 17 5.10 30.07 0.48
C GLU A 17 5.61 28.71 0.97
N ALA A 18 4.75 27.68 0.93
CA ALA A 18 5.17 26.31 1.19
C ALA A 18 6.31 25.86 0.26
N ARG A 19 6.18 26.16 -1.04
CA ARG A 19 7.23 25.83 -2.03
C ARG A 19 8.53 26.57 -1.75
N ARG A 20 8.47 27.82 -1.30
CA ARG A 20 9.67 28.59 -0.90
C ARG A 20 10.35 27.97 0.32
N ILE A 21 9.59 27.58 1.34
CA ILE A 21 10.13 26.93 2.55
C ILE A 21 10.76 25.58 2.20
N MET A 22 10.09 24.75 1.40
CA MET A 22 10.64 23.47 0.96
C MET A 22 11.91 23.63 0.11
N ASN A 23 11.93 24.58 -0.83
CA ASN A 23 13.13 24.87 -1.63
C ASN A 23 14.29 25.33 -0.75
N ALA A 24 14.05 26.22 0.22
CA ALA A 24 15.08 26.67 1.15
C ALA A 24 15.58 25.51 2.04
N TYR A 25 14.69 24.61 2.46
CA TYR A 25 15.06 23.44 3.23
C TYR A 25 15.88 22.44 2.40
N ALA A 26 15.50 22.21 1.14
CA ALA A 26 16.26 21.36 0.21
C ALA A 26 17.62 21.96 -0.19
N GLU A 27 17.72 23.29 -0.28
CA GLU A 27 19.02 23.97 -0.45
C GLU A 27 19.94 23.77 0.75
N MET A 28 19.38 23.71 1.96
CA MET A 28 20.13 23.49 3.20
C MET A 28 20.45 22.01 3.46
N ILE A 29 19.53 21.12 3.08
CA ILE A 29 19.59 19.67 3.31
C ILE A 29 19.12 18.98 2.02
N PRO A 30 20.00 18.83 1.01
CA PRO A 30 19.66 18.22 -0.27
C PRO A 30 19.16 16.77 -0.15
N GLU A 31 19.54 16.08 0.93
CA GLU A 31 19.09 14.72 1.24
C GLU A 31 17.57 14.65 1.45
N VAL A 32 16.91 15.78 1.69
CA VAL A 32 15.46 15.82 1.90
C VAL A 32 14.67 15.38 0.67
N ASP A 33 15.20 15.58 -0.55
CA ASP A 33 14.57 15.06 -1.78
C ASP A 33 14.49 13.52 -1.79
N SER A 34 15.33 12.86 -0.97
CA SER A 34 15.35 11.42 -0.79
C SER A 34 14.71 10.92 0.52
N ASN A 35 14.66 11.77 1.55
CA ASN A 35 14.33 11.39 2.93
C ASN A 35 13.16 12.19 3.53
N TRP A 36 12.41 12.96 2.75
CA TRP A 36 11.26 13.72 3.26
C TRP A 36 10.27 12.76 3.96
N PRO A 37 9.81 13.06 5.19
CA PRO A 37 8.85 12.22 5.89
C PRO A 37 7.56 12.13 5.09
N GLY A 38 7.25 10.93 4.59
CA GLY A 38 6.01 10.61 3.89
C GLY A 38 4.97 10.02 4.84
N ALA A 39 3.69 10.10 4.46
CA ALA A 39 2.60 9.46 5.19
C ALA A 39 2.66 7.92 5.09
N GLY A 40 3.36 7.40 4.06
CA GLY A 40 3.58 5.99 3.85
C GLY A 40 4.43 5.73 2.62
N ILE A 41 5.02 4.53 2.54
CA ILE A 41 5.78 4.05 1.39
C ILE A 41 5.13 2.78 0.87
N GLY A 42 4.93 2.72 -0.44
CA GLY A 42 4.43 1.55 -1.16
C GLY A 42 5.00 1.48 -2.56
N LEU A 43 4.33 0.74 -3.44
CA LEU A 43 4.78 0.54 -4.81
C LEU A 43 3.63 0.51 -5.82
N CYS A 44 3.99 0.79 -7.07
CA CYS A 44 3.20 0.41 -8.25
C CYS A 44 4.10 -0.32 -9.24
N ALA A 45 3.48 -1.02 -10.20
CA ALA A 45 4.22 -1.74 -11.21
C ALA A 45 3.61 -1.65 -12.61
N SER A 46 4.50 -1.64 -13.60
CA SER A 46 4.20 -1.85 -15.01
C SER A 46 4.83 -3.17 -15.42
N ILE A 47 4.02 -4.23 -15.42
CA ILE A 47 4.48 -5.63 -15.51
C ILE A 47 5.45 -5.96 -14.36
N ASP A 48 6.76 -6.03 -14.63
CA ASP A 48 7.84 -6.34 -13.69
C ASP A 48 8.72 -5.13 -13.36
N ARG A 49 8.42 -3.97 -13.96
CA ARG A 49 9.03 -2.67 -13.64
C ARG A 49 8.33 -2.08 -12.44
N VAL A 50 9.00 -2.06 -11.30
CA VAL A 50 8.47 -1.55 -10.03
C VAL A 50 8.95 -0.12 -9.81
N ARG A 51 8.05 0.74 -9.36
CA ARG A 51 8.35 2.10 -8.89
C ARG A 51 7.93 2.22 -7.44
N LYS A 52 8.83 2.73 -6.59
CA LYS A 52 8.51 3.12 -5.22
C LYS A 52 7.63 4.36 -5.23
N ILE A 53 6.59 4.36 -4.41
CA ILE A 53 5.73 5.52 -4.14
C ILE A 53 5.99 5.95 -2.71
N THR A 54 6.31 7.23 -2.51
CA THR A 54 6.31 7.88 -1.20
C THR A 54 5.11 8.80 -1.16
N LEU A 55 4.13 8.51 -0.29
CA LEU A 55 2.96 9.37 -0.16
C LEU A 55 3.37 10.69 0.49
N PRO A 56 3.09 11.84 -0.14
CA PRO A 56 3.27 13.12 0.52
C PRO A 56 2.28 13.25 1.67
N VAL A 57 2.69 13.91 2.75
CA VAL A 57 1.76 14.36 3.79
C VAL A 57 0.97 15.53 3.20
N ALA A 58 -0.35 15.38 3.10
CA ALA A 58 -1.25 16.42 2.63
C ALA A 58 -2.06 17.01 3.79
N PHE A 59 -2.15 18.33 3.87
CA PHE A 59 -3.01 19.02 4.85
C PHE A 59 -4.16 19.72 4.15
N GLY A 60 -5.38 19.50 4.63
CA GLY A 60 -6.60 20.04 4.03
C GLY A 60 -7.09 19.22 2.83
N SER A 61 -7.89 19.84 1.96
CA SER A 61 -8.39 19.20 0.74
C SER A 61 -7.40 19.40 -0.40
N CYS A 62 -6.85 18.30 -0.92
CA CYS A 62 -6.02 18.30 -2.12
C CYS A 62 -6.66 17.44 -3.21
N SER A 63 -6.58 17.91 -4.46
CA SER A 63 -6.91 17.11 -5.63
C SER A 63 -5.61 16.84 -6.37
N VAL A 64 -5.18 15.59 -6.41
CA VAL A 64 -3.92 15.17 -7.01
C VAL A 64 -4.21 14.05 -7.99
N GLU A 65 -3.73 14.20 -9.21
CA GLU A 65 -3.85 13.17 -10.23
C GLU A 65 -2.92 11.98 -9.88
N ALA A 66 -3.30 10.77 -10.26
CA ALA A 66 -2.54 9.57 -9.91
C ALA A 66 -1.06 9.65 -10.34
N TRP A 67 -0.79 10.18 -11.54
CA TRP A 67 0.58 10.35 -12.05
C TRP A 67 1.40 11.36 -11.22
N GLN A 68 0.77 12.42 -10.69
CA GLN A 68 1.42 13.40 -9.82
C GLN A 68 1.79 12.77 -8.47
N ALA A 69 0.84 12.05 -7.86
CA ALA A 69 1.05 11.39 -6.58
C ALA A 69 2.11 10.27 -6.65
N MET A 70 2.27 9.64 -7.81
CA MET A 70 3.36 8.67 -8.08
C MET A 70 4.67 9.34 -8.54
N ASN A 71 4.74 10.67 -8.49
CA ASN A 71 5.91 11.49 -8.80
C ASN A 71 6.43 11.31 -10.25
N PHE A 72 5.54 11.15 -11.23
CA PHE A 72 5.89 11.29 -12.64
C PHE A 72 5.93 12.78 -13.02
N ALA A 73 6.86 13.15 -13.91
CA ALA A 73 7.00 14.53 -14.35
C ALA A 73 5.83 14.99 -15.23
N SER A 74 5.14 14.05 -15.90
CA SER A 74 3.95 14.33 -16.69
C SER A 74 3.03 13.12 -16.82
N ARG A 75 1.77 13.38 -17.20
CA ARG A 75 0.81 12.33 -17.58
C ARG A 75 1.34 11.45 -18.73
N ASN A 76 2.04 12.03 -19.70
CA ASN A 76 2.60 11.29 -20.83
C ASN A 76 3.70 10.33 -20.38
N GLU A 77 4.60 10.76 -19.50
CA GLU A 77 5.64 9.89 -18.95
C GLU A 77 5.03 8.70 -18.18
N TRP A 78 4.00 8.96 -17.37
CA TRP A 78 3.27 7.90 -16.68
C TRP A 78 2.59 6.94 -17.67
N TRP A 79 1.94 7.47 -18.70
CA TRP A 79 1.28 6.66 -19.73
C TRP A 79 2.27 5.78 -20.51
N ASP A 80 3.43 6.33 -20.89
CA ASP A 80 4.50 5.58 -21.53
C ASP A 80 5.11 4.54 -20.60
N TRP A 81 5.26 4.85 -19.30
CA TRP A 81 5.69 3.87 -18.30
C TRP A 81 4.67 2.74 -18.13
N CYS A 82 3.38 3.06 -18.21
CA CYS A 82 2.28 2.09 -18.30
C CYS A 82 2.22 1.38 -19.66
N ARG A 83 3.20 1.55 -20.55
CA ARG A 83 3.26 0.95 -21.88
C ARG A 83 2.06 1.28 -22.77
N GLN A 84 1.42 2.40 -22.49
CA GLN A 84 0.19 2.82 -23.15
C GLN A 84 -0.93 1.77 -23.05
N ASP A 85 -0.89 0.98 -21.98
CA ASP A 85 -1.86 -0.06 -21.68
C ASP A 85 -2.82 0.46 -20.59
N PRO A 86 -4.14 0.55 -20.89
CA PRO A 86 -5.12 1.09 -19.96
C PRO A 86 -5.30 0.22 -18.71
N ASP A 87 -5.05 -1.09 -18.78
CA ASP A 87 -5.13 -1.99 -17.64
C ASP A 87 -3.93 -1.81 -16.71
N ILE A 88 -2.73 -1.57 -17.26
CA ILE A 88 -1.55 -1.23 -16.44
C ILE A 88 -1.76 0.13 -15.75
N ALA A 89 -2.27 1.11 -16.48
CA ALA A 89 -2.59 2.42 -15.92
C ALA A 89 -3.64 2.32 -14.79
N SER A 90 -4.73 1.59 -15.01
CA SER A 90 -5.76 1.32 -14.00
C SER A 90 -5.16 0.66 -12.74
N ARG A 91 -4.35 -0.39 -12.90
CA ARG A 91 -3.66 -1.06 -11.77
C ARG A 91 -2.76 -0.11 -10.99
N SER A 92 -2.03 0.78 -11.68
CA SER A 92 -1.16 1.76 -11.02
C SER A 92 -1.97 2.79 -10.19
N SER A 93 -3.14 3.22 -10.69
CA SER A 93 -4.04 4.10 -9.95
C SER A 93 -4.64 3.41 -8.72
N PHE A 94 -5.09 2.16 -8.86
CA PHE A 94 -5.60 1.39 -7.73
C PHE A 94 -4.52 1.08 -6.69
N ALA A 95 -3.28 0.81 -7.11
CA ALA A 95 -2.16 0.63 -6.19
C ALA A 95 -1.91 1.88 -5.35
N LEU A 96 -2.02 3.07 -5.96
CA LEU A 96 -1.95 4.33 -5.23
C LEU A 96 -3.11 4.47 -4.22
N ALA A 97 -4.34 4.15 -4.62
CA ALA A 97 -5.49 4.16 -3.71
C ALA A 97 -5.29 3.19 -2.53
N ASP A 98 -4.81 1.96 -2.79
CA ASP A 98 -4.50 0.97 -1.76
C ASP A 98 -3.48 1.49 -0.73
N LEU A 99 -2.49 2.24 -1.20
CA LEU A 99 -1.48 2.84 -0.34
C LEU A 99 -2.05 4.00 0.50
N TYR A 100 -2.89 4.85 -0.08
CA TYR A 100 -3.58 5.92 0.66
C TYR A 100 -4.52 5.36 1.72
N ASP A 101 -5.35 4.38 1.36
CA ASP A 101 -6.29 3.73 2.27
C ASP A 101 -5.58 3.09 3.45
N PHE A 102 -4.40 2.50 3.20
CA PHE A 102 -3.60 1.93 4.26
C PHE A 102 -2.97 3.00 5.16
N ALA A 103 -2.25 3.96 4.58
CA ALA A 103 -1.50 4.97 5.34
C ALA A 103 -2.42 5.91 6.14
N LEU A 104 -3.45 6.45 5.50
CA LEU A 104 -4.39 7.36 6.15
C LEU A 104 -5.35 6.61 7.07
N GLY A 105 -5.68 5.35 6.75
CA GLY A 105 -6.44 4.49 7.63
C GLY A 105 -5.73 4.23 8.96
N ILE A 106 -4.42 3.99 8.95
CA ILE A 106 -3.63 3.89 10.19
C ILE A 106 -3.76 5.18 11.01
N ASN A 107 -3.55 6.34 10.37
CA ASN A 107 -3.63 7.63 11.05
C ASN A 107 -5.03 7.92 11.65
N GLU A 108 -6.10 7.47 11.02
CA GLU A 108 -7.46 7.59 11.56
C GLU A 108 -7.71 6.64 12.76
N ALA A 109 -7.17 5.43 12.70
CA ALA A 109 -7.46 4.37 13.65
C ALA A 109 -6.49 4.33 14.85
N GLU A 110 -5.25 4.77 14.71
CA GLU A 110 -4.16 4.43 15.66
C GLU A 110 -4.42 4.82 17.12
N HIS A 111 -5.14 5.92 17.36
CA HIS A 111 -5.44 6.39 18.72
C HIS A 111 -6.52 5.57 19.44
N ALA A 112 -7.36 4.85 18.68
CA ALA A 112 -8.43 4.04 19.26
C ALA A 112 -7.97 2.62 19.63
N SER A 113 -6.89 2.10 19.02
CA SER A 113 -6.28 0.82 19.40
C SER A 113 -4.77 0.82 19.17
N PRO A 114 -3.96 1.16 20.19
CA PRO A 114 -2.49 1.16 20.09
C PRO A 114 -1.88 -0.21 19.76
N GLU A 115 -2.50 -1.29 20.25
CA GLU A 115 -2.06 -2.67 19.99
C GLU A 115 -2.26 -3.05 18.51
N ALA A 116 -3.39 -2.68 17.91
CA ALA A 116 -3.64 -2.85 16.48
C ALA A 116 -2.70 -1.97 15.64
N ALA A 117 -2.50 -0.71 16.08
CA ALA A 117 -1.59 0.24 15.42
C ALA A 117 -0.17 -0.30 15.32
N THR A 118 0.34 -0.94 16.38
CA THR A 118 1.66 -1.57 16.38
C THR A 118 1.79 -2.60 15.24
N LEU A 119 0.78 -3.45 15.04
CA LEU A 119 0.77 -4.45 13.97
C LEU A 119 0.69 -3.79 12.59
N TRP A 120 -0.12 -2.75 12.42
CA TRP A 120 -0.22 -2.04 11.15
C TRP A 120 1.07 -1.29 10.79
N HIS A 121 1.75 -0.65 11.75
CA HIS A 121 3.06 -0.04 11.49
C HIS A 121 4.12 -1.08 11.15
N MET A 122 4.10 -2.27 11.76
CA MET A 122 4.98 -3.36 11.35
C MET A 122 4.66 -3.83 9.92
N ALA A 123 3.39 -3.91 9.53
CA ALA A 123 3.00 -4.18 8.14
C ALA A 123 3.50 -3.08 7.19
N GLN A 124 3.37 -1.80 7.58
CA GLN A 124 3.85 -0.65 6.82
C GLN A 124 5.37 -0.67 6.64
N SER A 125 6.13 -1.02 7.68
CA SER A 125 7.59 -1.20 7.61
C SER A 125 7.98 -2.32 6.63
N ASN A 126 7.29 -3.46 6.66
CA ASN A 126 7.55 -4.55 5.70
C ASN A 126 7.18 -4.13 4.27
N LEU A 127 6.09 -3.36 4.09
CA LEU A 127 5.73 -2.81 2.78
C LEU A 127 6.81 -1.84 2.26
N GLN A 128 7.37 -1.02 3.14
CA GLN A 128 8.50 -0.15 2.84
C GLN A 128 9.74 -0.94 2.41
N ASP A 129 10.08 -2.03 3.09
CA ASP A 129 11.21 -2.89 2.72
C ASP A 129 11.02 -3.50 1.32
N ILE A 130 9.82 -4.01 1.01
CA ILE A 130 9.47 -4.52 -0.32
C ILE A 130 9.64 -3.42 -1.38
N SER A 131 9.12 -2.22 -1.08
CA SER A 131 9.11 -1.07 -1.99
C SER A 131 10.50 -0.49 -2.26
N ASN A 132 11.41 -0.59 -1.29
CA ASN A 132 12.81 -0.18 -1.44
C ASN A 132 13.64 -1.23 -2.19
N ALA A 133 13.39 -2.53 -1.95
CA ALA A 133 14.17 -3.60 -2.55
C ALA A 133 13.76 -3.90 -4.00
N LEU A 134 12.46 -4.09 -4.28
CA LEU A 134 11.99 -4.57 -5.58
C LEU A 134 12.41 -3.74 -6.80
N PRO A 135 12.48 -2.39 -6.75
CA PRO A 135 12.93 -1.59 -7.90
C PRO A 135 14.32 -1.95 -8.40
N ALA A 136 15.24 -2.36 -7.50
CA ALA A 136 16.65 -2.63 -7.82
C ALA A 136 17.05 -4.12 -7.69
N ALA A 137 16.20 -4.96 -7.10
CA ALA A 137 16.55 -6.34 -6.80
C ALA A 137 16.65 -7.22 -8.06
N PHE A 138 17.81 -7.84 -8.26
CA PHE A 138 18.00 -8.91 -9.26
C PHE A 138 17.42 -10.25 -8.78
N HIS A 139 17.51 -10.52 -7.47
CA HIS A 139 16.92 -11.69 -6.82
C HIS A 139 15.76 -11.26 -5.92
N VAL A 140 14.60 -11.89 -6.10
CA VAL A 140 13.35 -11.48 -5.46
C VAL A 140 13.01 -12.29 -4.20
N ASP A 141 13.81 -13.30 -3.87
CA ASP A 141 13.54 -14.19 -2.73
C ASP A 141 13.57 -13.45 -1.38
N SER A 142 14.41 -12.42 -1.26
CA SER A 142 14.56 -11.64 -0.03
C SER A 142 13.29 -10.89 0.38
N VAL A 143 12.40 -10.58 -0.56
CA VAL A 143 11.15 -9.86 -0.27
C VAL A 143 9.95 -10.78 -0.06
N ILE A 144 10.09 -12.10 -0.26
CA ILE A 144 8.98 -13.06 -0.09
C ILE A 144 8.49 -13.07 1.36
N GLN A 145 9.40 -13.05 2.31
CA GLN A 145 9.05 -13.04 3.74
C GLN A 145 8.35 -11.72 4.13
N PRO A 146 8.91 -10.52 3.81
CA PRO A 146 8.19 -9.26 3.98
C PRO A 146 6.80 -9.24 3.35
N ILE A 147 6.64 -9.76 2.13
CA ILE A 147 5.32 -9.85 1.45
C ILE A 147 4.31 -10.61 2.31
N CYS A 148 4.69 -11.78 2.83
CA CYS A 148 3.80 -12.56 3.69
C CYS A 148 3.47 -11.81 4.99
N LEU A 149 4.45 -11.10 5.57
CA LEU A 149 4.27 -10.33 6.81
C LEU A 149 3.31 -9.16 6.63
N VAL A 150 3.32 -8.45 5.49
CA VAL A 150 2.35 -7.37 5.22
C VAL A 150 0.92 -7.90 5.36
N ALA A 151 0.61 -9.00 4.69
CA ALA A 151 -0.73 -9.59 4.75
C ALA A 151 -1.08 -10.11 6.16
N GLU A 152 -0.16 -10.83 6.81
CA GLU A 152 -0.37 -11.38 8.15
C GLU A 152 -0.66 -10.29 9.18
N LEU A 153 0.21 -9.28 9.23
CA LEU A 153 0.17 -8.23 10.24
C LEU A 153 -1.00 -7.28 10.02
N ALA A 154 -1.32 -6.93 8.76
CA ALA A 154 -2.49 -6.11 8.46
C ALA A 154 -3.79 -6.80 8.92
N MET A 155 -3.94 -8.09 8.61
CA MET A 155 -5.11 -8.87 9.02
C MET A 155 -5.20 -9.03 10.54
N LYS A 156 -4.06 -9.30 11.21
CA LYS A 156 -4.03 -9.38 12.68
C LYS A 156 -4.38 -8.05 13.33
N GLY A 157 -3.83 -6.93 12.85
CA GLY A 157 -4.14 -5.61 13.37
C GLY A 157 -5.64 -5.33 13.33
N THR A 158 -6.30 -5.64 12.21
CA THR A 158 -7.77 -5.48 12.09
C THR A 158 -8.56 -6.43 12.98
N LEU A 159 -8.07 -7.64 13.24
CA LEU A 159 -8.70 -8.53 14.23
C LEU A 159 -8.51 -8.01 15.67
N VAL A 160 -7.32 -7.50 16.01
CA VAL A 160 -7.06 -6.88 17.33
C VAL A 160 -7.94 -5.66 17.54
N TRP A 161 -8.17 -4.87 16.49
CA TRP A 161 -9.15 -3.78 16.50
C TRP A 161 -10.57 -4.24 16.86
N ASP A 162 -10.94 -5.46 16.46
CA ASP A 162 -12.20 -6.11 16.81
C ASP A 162 -12.13 -6.90 18.13
N ASP A 163 -11.29 -6.45 19.08
CA ASP A 163 -11.10 -7.02 20.41
C ASP A 163 -10.62 -8.48 20.44
N VAL A 164 -9.98 -8.96 19.37
CA VAL A 164 -9.29 -10.26 19.40
C VAL A 164 -8.00 -10.15 20.21
N ASP A 165 -7.85 -10.99 21.23
CA ASP A 165 -6.62 -11.04 22.04
C ASP A 165 -5.40 -11.33 21.14
N PRO A 166 -4.37 -10.45 21.11
CA PRO A 166 -3.14 -10.70 20.38
C PRO A 166 -2.47 -12.05 20.71
N ASN A 167 -2.70 -12.59 21.90
CA ASN A 167 -2.18 -13.89 22.32
C ASN A 167 -2.82 -15.06 21.55
N ASP A 168 -4.00 -14.89 20.96
CA ASP A 168 -4.63 -15.89 20.08
C ASP A 168 -3.79 -16.18 18.83
N PHE A 169 -2.89 -15.25 18.47
CA PHE A 169 -1.99 -15.42 17.32
C PHE A 169 -0.68 -16.11 17.67
N ARG A 170 -0.51 -16.60 18.90
CA ARG A 170 0.67 -17.39 19.27
C ARG A 170 0.58 -18.79 18.65
N GLY A 171 1.66 -19.21 18.00
CA GLY A 171 1.79 -20.53 17.41
C GLY A 171 1.28 -20.64 15.97
N PRO A 172 1.17 -21.86 15.42
CA PRO A 172 0.97 -22.07 13.98
C PRO A 172 -0.31 -21.44 13.41
N ALA A 173 -1.39 -21.40 14.19
CA ALA A 173 -2.66 -20.81 13.76
C ALA A 173 -2.55 -19.29 13.52
N GLY A 174 -1.63 -18.61 14.21
CA GLY A 174 -1.35 -17.20 13.95
C GLY A 174 -0.68 -16.94 12.61
N HIS A 175 -0.15 -17.95 11.93
CA HIS A 175 0.48 -17.82 10.61
C HIS A 175 -0.40 -18.37 9.48
N ASP A 176 -1.61 -18.87 9.80
CA ASP A 176 -2.56 -19.36 8.83
C ASP A 176 -3.32 -18.19 8.19
N LEU A 177 -2.75 -17.63 7.11
CA LEU A 177 -3.35 -16.52 6.37
C LEU A 177 -4.78 -16.83 5.86
N LYS A 178 -5.06 -18.09 5.50
CA LYS A 178 -6.40 -18.51 5.05
C LYS A 178 -7.39 -18.48 6.22
N GLY A 179 -6.96 -18.96 7.38
CA GLY A 179 -7.71 -18.90 8.63
C GLY A 179 -8.00 -17.46 9.05
N LEU A 180 -6.99 -16.59 9.02
CA LEU A 180 -7.13 -15.16 9.35
C LEU A 180 -8.13 -14.46 8.42
N ALA A 181 -8.00 -14.63 7.10
CA ALA A 181 -8.93 -14.03 6.15
C ALA A 181 -10.36 -14.53 6.31
N LYS A 182 -10.54 -15.82 6.62
CA LYS A 182 -11.87 -16.38 6.90
C LYS A 182 -12.47 -15.78 8.18
N ARG A 183 -11.68 -15.61 9.24
CA ARG A 183 -12.11 -14.98 10.50
C ARG A 183 -12.53 -13.53 10.25
N LEU A 184 -11.73 -12.77 9.49
CA LEU A 184 -12.03 -11.39 9.11
C LEU A 184 -13.30 -11.27 8.27
N ALA A 185 -13.44 -12.06 7.20
CA ALA A 185 -14.63 -12.01 6.35
C ALA A 185 -15.92 -12.35 7.13
N LYS A 186 -15.82 -13.14 8.21
CA LYS A 186 -16.94 -13.41 9.12
C LYS A 186 -17.21 -12.23 10.07
N ALA A 187 -16.17 -11.63 10.65
CA ALA A 187 -16.30 -10.54 11.61
C ALA A 187 -16.72 -9.22 10.95
N ARG A 188 -16.11 -8.90 9.80
CA ARG A 188 -16.35 -7.70 8.99
C ARG A 188 -16.42 -8.06 7.50
N PRO A 189 -17.58 -8.52 7.00
CA PRO A 189 -17.76 -8.77 5.57
C PRO A 189 -17.46 -7.51 4.74
N HIS A 190 -16.78 -7.65 3.60
CA HIS A 190 -16.41 -6.52 2.76
C HIS A 190 -16.38 -6.89 1.27
N ARG A 191 -16.55 -5.90 0.38
CA ARG A 191 -16.52 -6.11 -1.07
C ARG A 191 -15.21 -6.74 -1.58
N ASP A 192 -14.12 -6.50 -0.87
CA ASP A 192 -12.78 -6.99 -1.21
C ASP A 192 -12.55 -8.47 -0.85
N ASP A 193 -13.45 -9.14 -0.12
CA ASP A 193 -13.23 -10.50 0.40
C ASP A 193 -12.84 -11.52 -0.68
N ALA A 194 -13.39 -11.39 -1.89
CA ALA A 194 -13.04 -12.27 -3.00
C ALA A 194 -11.58 -12.07 -3.46
N ALA A 195 -11.16 -10.82 -3.63
CA ALA A 195 -9.80 -10.47 -4.06
C ALA A 195 -8.77 -10.79 -2.97
N VAL A 196 -9.11 -10.58 -1.69
CA VAL A 196 -8.25 -10.98 -0.56
C VAL A 196 -7.98 -12.48 -0.59
N ARG A 197 -9.03 -13.30 -0.80
CA ARG A 197 -8.87 -14.76 -0.92
C ARG A 197 -8.02 -15.17 -2.14
N GLU A 198 -8.19 -14.48 -3.27
CA GLU A 198 -7.38 -14.72 -4.48
C GLU A 198 -5.89 -14.52 -4.19
N VAL A 199 -5.52 -13.38 -3.59
CA VAL A 199 -4.12 -13.06 -3.27
C VAL A 199 -3.56 -14.05 -2.24
N ILE A 200 -4.30 -14.36 -1.17
CA ILE A 200 -3.84 -15.29 -0.14
C ILE A 200 -3.63 -16.70 -0.69
N ALA A 201 -4.45 -17.14 -1.65
CA ALA A 201 -4.27 -18.43 -2.30
C ALA A 201 -2.96 -18.55 -3.10
N LYS A 202 -2.33 -17.41 -3.45
CA LYS A 202 -1.07 -17.34 -4.20
C LYS A 202 0.16 -17.09 -3.31
N LEU A 203 -0.02 -16.73 -2.04
CA LEU A 203 1.09 -16.52 -1.13
C LEU A 203 1.80 -17.85 -0.80
N PRO A 204 3.15 -17.89 -0.85
CA PRO A 204 3.90 -19.08 -0.50
C PRO A 204 3.84 -19.35 1.03
N PRO A 205 4.13 -20.58 1.47
CA PRO A 205 4.19 -20.89 2.89
C PRO A 205 5.31 -20.10 3.59
N TYR A 206 4.93 -19.27 4.57
CA TYR A 206 5.81 -18.33 5.29
C TYR A 206 7.09 -18.94 5.89
N VAL A 207 7.02 -20.18 6.42
CA VAL A 207 8.17 -20.84 7.07
C VAL A 207 9.10 -21.50 6.05
N GLN A 208 8.54 -22.08 4.99
CA GLN A 208 9.31 -22.81 3.98
C GLN A 208 10.06 -21.85 3.04
N SER A 209 9.51 -20.66 2.80
CA SER A 209 10.11 -19.65 1.91
C SER A 209 11.48 -19.14 2.36
N ARG A 210 11.84 -19.32 3.63
CA ARG A 210 13.16 -18.91 4.16
C ARG A 210 14.29 -19.89 3.83
N TYR A 211 13.96 -21.15 3.58
CA TYR A 211 14.94 -22.22 3.50
C TYR A 211 15.03 -22.85 2.11
N SER A 212 14.18 -22.43 1.17
CA SER A 212 14.19 -22.97 -0.19
C SER A 212 13.66 -21.94 -1.20
N PRO A 213 14.30 -21.81 -2.37
CA PRO A 213 13.76 -21.01 -3.47
C PRO A 213 12.33 -21.45 -3.80
N GLN A 214 11.42 -20.49 -3.93
CA GLN A 214 10.01 -20.78 -4.19
C GLN A 214 9.71 -20.98 -5.69
N GLY A 215 10.71 -20.82 -6.55
CA GLY A 215 10.56 -20.91 -8.00
C GLY A 215 9.67 -19.79 -8.59
N LEU A 216 9.40 -18.74 -7.82
CA LEU A 216 8.59 -17.61 -8.25
C LEU A 216 9.38 -16.73 -9.21
N THR A 217 8.74 -16.33 -10.31
CA THR A 217 9.34 -15.35 -11.21
C THR A 217 9.31 -13.96 -10.55
N ARG A 218 10.13 -13.03 -11.04
CA ARG A 218 10.04 -11.62 -10.62
C ARG A 218 8.62 -11.07 -10.79
N LEU A 219 7.95 -11.41 -11.89
CA LEU A 219 6.57 -10.97 -12.15
C LEU A 219 5.59 -11.51 -11.09
N ASP A 220 5.75 -12.76 -10.66
CA ASP A 220 4.92 -13.33 -9.60
C ASP A 220 5.11 -12.59 -8.28
N VAL A 221 6.37 -12.30 -7.91
CA VAL A 221 6.68 -11.55 -6.69
C VAL A 221 6.14 -10.12 -6.74
N VAL A 222 6.24 -9.45 -7.90
CA VAL A 222 5.67 -8.10 -8.09
C VAL A 222 4.13 -8.12 -7.96
N ARG A 223 3.46 -9.13 -8.53
CA ARG A 223 2.01 -9.32 -8.37
C ARG A 223 1.62 -9.58 -6.92
N LEU A 224 2.38 -10.40 -6.21
CA LEU A 224 2.16 -10.63 -4.78
C LEU A 224 2.36 -9.36 -3.97
N ALA A 225 3.40 -8.57 -4.24
CA ALA A 225 3.66 -7.30 -3.58
C ALA A 225 2.49 -6.30 -3.75
N MET A 226 1.98 -6.14 -4.98
CA MET A 226 0.78 -5.34 -5.22
C MET A 226 -0.46 -5.92 -4.51
N GLY A 227 -0.61 -7.24 -4.50
CA GLY A 227 -1.72 -7.93 -3.85
C GLY A 227 -1.73 -7.73 -2.32
N VAL A 228 -0.57 -7.79 -1.66
CA VAL A 228 -0.51 -7.59 -0.19
C VAL A 228 -0.63 -6.12 0.20
N GLN A 229 -0.18 -5.18 -0.64
CA GLN A 229 -0.50 -3.76 -0.48
C GLN A 229 -2.02 -3.53 -0.54
N PHE A 230 -2.71 -4.18 -1.49
CA PHE A 230 -4.16 -4.18 -1.54
C PHE A 230 -4.80 -4.78 -0.29
N ILE A 231 -4.32 -5.93 0.21
CA ILE A 231 -4.82 -6.53 1.45
C ILE A 231 -4.67 -5.51 2.60
N ALA A 232 -3.52 -4.86 2.73
CA ALA A 232 -3.28 -3.86 3.75
C ALA A 232 -4.27 -2.68 3.67
N GLY A 233 -4.47 -2.10 2.48
CA GLY A 233 -5.48 -1.05 2.29
C GLY A 233 -6.90 -1.55 2.60
N SER A 234 -7.26 -2.74 2.12
CA SER A 234 -8.57 -3.37 2.37
C SER A 234 -8.86 -3.59 3.86
N MET A 235 -7.84 -3.89 4.65
CA MET A 235 -7.98 -4.10 6.09
C MET A 235 -8.39 -2.81 6.81
N LEU A 236 -7.87 -1.66 6.38
CA LEU A 236 -8.19 -0.37 6.97
C LEU A 236 -9.53 0.18 6.46
N ARG A 237 -9.86 -0.02 5.17
CA ARG A 237 -11.21 0.31 4.63
C ARG A 237 -12.37 -0.31 5.41
N ARG A 238 -12.16 -1.44 6.09
CA ARG A 238 -13.20 -2.13 6.88
C ARG A 238 -13.51 -1.43 8.20
N ILE A 239 -12.61 -0.58 8.66
CA ILE A 239 -12.67 -0.02 10.02
C ILE A 239 -12.60 1.50 10.05
N THR A 240 -12.18 2.14 8.96
CA THR A 240 -12.08 3.60 8.83
C THR A 240 -13.03 4.15 7.78
N HIS A 241 -13.12 5.47 7.71
CA HIS A 241 -13.84 6.19 6.66
C HIS A 241 -13.01 6.40 5.39
N VAL A 242 -11.74 6.01 5.39
CA VAL A 242 -10.84 6.18 4.24
C VAL A 242 -11.09 5.08 3.21
N ASP A 243 -11.58 5.47 2.04
CA ASP A 243 -11.82 4.56 0.91
C ASP A 243 -11.69 5.26 -0.45
N PHE A 244 -10.45 5.56 -0.83
CA PHE A 244 -10.10 6.09 -2.15
C PHE A 244 -10.37 5.07 -3.26
N ALA A 245 -10.21 3.78 -2.99
CA ALA A 245 -10.51 2.75 -3.99
C ALA A 245 -11.99 2.74 -4.41
N ALA A 246 -12.93 2.98 -3.49
CA ALA A 246 -14.35 3.09 -3.84
C ALA A 246 -14.64 4.20 -4.86
N GLN A 247 -13.88 5.29 -4.83
CA GLN A 247 -14.03 6.39 -5.80
C GLN A 247 -13.63 5.94 -7.22
N MET A 248 -12.73 4.96 -7.33
CA MET A 248 -12.26 4.37 -8.57
C MET A 248 -13.06 3.15 -9.03
N ASP A 249 -13.86 2.55 -8.14
CA ASP A 249 -14.70 1.38 -8.43
C ASP A 249 -15.97 1.74 -9.25
N SER A 250 -16.29 3.03 -9.36
CA SER A 250 -17.47 3.53 -10.09
C SER A 250 -17.07 4.36 -11.32
N GLY A 251 -17.79 4.19 -12.44
CA GLY A 251 -17.54 4.93 -13.70
C GLY A 251 -16.91 4.09 -14.81
N GLU A 252 -16.39 4.75 -15.85
CA GLU A 252 -15.81 4.08 -17.04
C GLU A 252 -14.34 3.67 -16.85
N TRP A 253 -13.51 4.55 -16.27
CA TRP A 253 -12.08 4.31 -16.06
C TRP A 253 -11.67 4.98 -14.73
N PRO A 254 -10.86 4.34 -13.86
CA PRO A 254 -10.10 3.11 -14.07
C PRO A 254 -10.84 1.80 -13.75
N ALA A 255 -12.16 1.86 -13.50
CA ALA A 255 -12.99 0.69 -13.20
C ALA A 255 -13.09 -0.32 -14.37
N PRO A 256 -13.36 -1.62 -14.09
CA PRO A 256 -13.30 -2.25 -12.78
C PRO A 256 -11.85 -2.62 -12.41
N ARG A 257 -11.57 -2.77 -11.11
CA ARG A 257 -10.29 -3.33 -10.65
C ARG A 257 -10.03 -4.69 -11.31
N ARG A 258 -8.87 -4.81 -11.97
CA ARG A 258 -8.45 -6.05 -12.60
C ARG A 258 -7.89 -7.06 -11.58
N PRO A 259 -8.11 -8.38 -11.75
CA PRO A 259 -7.53 -9.42 -10.88
C PRO A 259 -6.01 -9.33 -10.82
N PHE A 260 -5.40 -9.60 -9.67
CA PHE A 260 -3.93 -9.57 -9.51
C PHE A 260 -3.26 -10.69 -10.30
N PHE A 261 -3.95 -11.83 -10.43
CA PHE A 261 -3.46 -13.01 -11.13
C PHE A 261 -4.42 -13.37 -12.26
N PRO A 262 -4.27 -12.75 -13.46
CA PRO A 262 -5.09 -13.10 -14.61
C PRO A 262 -4.94 -14.60 -14.94
N THR A 263 -6.05 -15.26 -15.25
CA THR A 263 -6.04 -16.62 -15.77
C THR A 263 -5.28 -16.64 -17.09
N GLN A 264 -4.32 -17.56 -17.23
CA GLN A 264 -3.72 -17.84 -18.52
C GLN A 264 -4.82 -18.46 -19.40
N ASN A 265 -5.20 -17.75 -20.46
CA ASN A 265 -5.98 -18.32 -21.55
C ASN A 265 -5.05 -19.07 -22.51
#